data_AF-A0A3S1BK71-F1
#
_entry.id   AF-A0A3S1BK71-F1
#
_cell.length_a   1.000
_cell.length_b   1.000
_cell.length_c   1.000
_cell.angle_alpha   90.00
_cell.angle_beta   90.00
_cell.angle_gamma   90.00
#
_symmetry.space_group_name_H-M   'P 1'
#
loop_
_entity.id
_entity.type
_entity.pdbx_description
1 polymer ?
#
loop_
_entity_poly.entity_id
_entity_poly.type
_entity_poly.pdbx_seq_one_letter_code
_entity_poly.pdbx_strand_id
1 'polypeptide(L)'
;MCGAVIYPGTVSILHVKTTNMDGGLLEPSLYAIKAIAILDNDGNRLLAKYYDDTFPNTKEQKAFEKNLFNKTHRANAEIIMFEGLTCVYKSNVDLFFYVVGSSMENELILSSVLNAFYDSISQILRKNVEKRALLDNLDAVFLAADELCDGGVILEADSNSIVQKVAIRNDDIPLGEQTMAQITSKYGQQVSAATDRVLQSAKDQIKWSLLK
;
A
#
# COMPACT_ATOMS: atom_id res chain seq x y z
N MET A 1 -37.63 -27.60 1.85
CA MET A 1 -37.64 -27.98 3.28
C MET A 1 -36.41 -28.81 3.55
N CYS A 2 -35.43 -28.27 4.26
CA CYS A 2 -34.33 -29.03 4.85
C CYS A 2 -33.91 -28.27 6.11
N GLY A 3 -34.02 -28.93 7.27
CA GLY A 3 -33.87 -28.32 8.60
C GLY A 3 -32.42 -28.22 9.05
N ALA A 4 -32.10 -27.17 9.81
CA ALA A 4 -30.82 -27.01 10.47
C ALA A 4 -30.88 -27.57 11.90
N VAL A 5 -29.94 -28.46 12.24
CA VAL A 5 -29.64 -28.86 13.62
C VAL A 5 -28.54 -27.93 14.12
N ILE A 6 -28.83 -27.14 15.15
CA ILE A 6 -27.87 -26.25 15.82
C ILE A 6 -27.31 -27.01 17.03
N TYR A 7 -26.00 -27.31 17.02
CA TYR A 7 -25.26 -27.70 18.22
C TYR A 7 -24.61 -26.46 18.85
N PRO A 8 -24.63 -26.29 20.19
CA PRO A 8 -23.95 -25.19 20.84
C PRO A 8 -22.48 -25.55 21.07
N GLY A 9 -21.53 -24.75 20.59
CA GLY A 9 -20.16 -24.78 21.13
C GLY A 9 -18.96 -24.57 20.21
N THR A 10 -19.12 -24.43 18.89
CA THR A 10 -17.96 -24.23 18.01
C THR A 10 -18.21 -23.07 17.04
N VAL A 11 -17.42 -22.00 17.15
CA VAL A 11 -17.36 -20.95 16.12
C VAL A 11 -16.56 -21.52 14.96
N SER A 12 -17.23 -22.28 14.10
CA SER A 12 -16.72 -22.60 12.76
C SER A 12 -17.12 -21.45 11.84
N ILE A 13 -16.15 -20.69 11.34
CA ILE A 13 -16.37 -19.69 10.29
C ILE A 13 -16.89 -20.47 9.06
N LEU A 14 -18.20 -20.43 8.85
CA LEU A 14 -18.83 -21.02 7.68
C LEU A 14 -18.42 -20.18 6.47
N HIS A 15 -17.57 -20.78 5.62
CA HIS A 15 -17.32 -20.29 4.28
C HIS A 15 -18.64 -20.35 3.50
N VAL A 16 -19.31 -19.20 3.35
CA VAL A 16 -20.54 -19.10 2.57
C VAL A 16 -20.17 -19.22 1.09
N LYS A 17 -20.37 -20.41 0.51
CA LYS A 17 -20.42 -20.57 -0.94
C LYS A 17 -21.74 -19.98 -1.44
N THR A 18 -21.73 -18.71 -1.80
CA THR A 18 -22.87 -18.07 -2.50
C THR A 18 -22.77 -18.40 -3.99
N THR A 19 -23.42 -19.47 -4.42
CA THR A 19 -23.80 -19.62 -5.83
C THR A 19 -25.14 -18.92 -6.03
N ASN A 20 -25.17 -17.78 -6.71
CA ASN A 20 -26.37 -17.32 -7.44
C ASN A 20 -25.96 -16.37 -8.57
N MET A 21 -26.30 -16.77 -9.78
CA MET A 21 -26.31 -15.92 -10.96
C MET A 21 -27.58 -15.07 -10.90
N ASP A 22 -27.46 -13.79 -10.58
CA ASP A 22 -28.47 -12.76 -10.86
C ASP A 22 -27.76 -11.40 -10.94
N GLY A 23 -28.11 -10.61 -11.95
CA GLY A 23 -27.50 -9.30 -12.25
C GLY A 23 -27.81 -8.20 -11.23
N GLY A 24 -27.37 -8.39 -9.99
CA GLY A 24 -27.41 -7.40 -8.91
C GLY A 24 -25.99 -6.97 -8.55
N LEU A 25 -25.83 -5.69 -8.22
CA LEU A 25 -24.62 -5.13 -7.62
C LEU A 25 -24.12 -6.08 -6.52
N LEU A 26 -22.99 -6.73 -6.77
CA LEU A 26 -22.30 -7.54 -5.78
C LEU A 26 -22.03 -6.65 -4.56
N GLU A 27 -22.40 -7.13 -3.37
CA GLU A 27 -22.04 -6.43 -2.14
C GLU A 27 -20.52 -6.18 -2.13
N PRO A 28 -20.08 -4.96 -1.79
CA PRO A 28 -18.66 -4.66 -1.71
C PRO A 28 -18.01 -5.63 -0.72
N SER A 29 -17.07 -6.43 -1.22
CA SER A 29 -16.39 -7.41 -0.40
C SER A 29 -15.31 -6.69 0.42
N LEU A 30 -15.18 -7.06 1.70
CA LEU A 30 -14.06 -6.57 2.52
C LEU A 30 -12.71 -7.09 2.02
N TYR A 31 -12.73 -8.19 1.25
CA TYR A 31 -11.57 -8.90 0.71
C TYR A 31 -11.16 -8.34 -0.66
N ALA A 32 -10.83 -7.05 -0.69
CA ALA A 32 -10.55 -6.33 -1.93
C ALA A 32 -9.23 -6.79 -2.59
N ILE A 33 -8.26 -7.24 -1.80
CA ILE A 33 -6.91 -7.59 -2.28
C ILE A 33 -6.76 -9.10 -2.38
N LYS A 34 -6.47 -9.58 -3.59
CA LYS A 34 -6.15 -11.00 -3.85
C LYS A 34 -4.67 -11.27 -3.75
N ALA A 35 -3.83 -10.35 -4.25
CA ALA A 35 -2.38 -10.48 -4.15
C ALA A 35 -1.66 -9.14 -4.18
N ILE A 36 -0.48 -9.10 -3.57
CA ILE A 36 0.49 -8.01 -3.65
C ILE A 36 1.82 -8.61 -4.07
N ALA A 37 2.50 -8.02 -5.05
CA ALA A 37 3.79 -8.51 -5.51
C ALA A 37 4.76 -7.38 -5.88
N ILE A 38 6.04 -7.67 -5.73
CA ILE A 38 7.15 -6.87 -6.23
C ILE A 38 8.02 -7.79 -7.07
N LEU A 39 8.17 -7.45 -8.35
CA LEU A 39 9.03 -8.15 -9.30
C LEU A 39 10.21 -7.28 -9.69
N ASP A 40 11.32 -7.90 -10.07
CA ASP A 40 12.44 -7.21 -10.69
C ASP A 40 12.23 -7.00 -12.20
N ASN A 41 13.18 -6.33 -12.85
CA ASN A 41 13.19 -6.06 -14.27
C ASN A 41 13.29 -7.31 -15.17
N ASP A 42 13.58 -8.48 -14.61
CA ASP A 42 13.60 -9.75 -15.35
C ASP A 42 12.30 -10.56 -15.11
N GLY A 43 11.37 -10.02 -14.31
CA GLY A 43 10.13 -10.69 -13.91
C GLY A 43 10.33 -11.72 -12.79
N ASN A 44 11.47 -11.71 -12.09
CA ASN A 44 11.68 -12.54 -10.91
C ASN A 44 11.01 -11.93 -9.69
N ARG A 45 10.43 -12.81 -8.87
CA ARG A 45 9.78 -12.44 -7.62
C ARG A 45 10.80 -11.96 -6.59
N LEU A 46 10.61 -10.75 -6.08
CA LEU A 46 11.28 -10.24 -4.87
C LEU A 46 10.37 -10.38 -3.64
N LEU A 47 9.09 -10.05 -3.80
CA LEU A 47 8.05 -10.22 -2.79
C LEU A 47 6.77 -10.69 -3.48
N ALA A 48 6.05 -11.64 -2.90
CA ALA A 48 4.67 -11.92 -3.28
C ALA A 48 3.88 -12.46 -2.09
N LYS A 49 2.72 -11.86 -1.85
CA LYS A 49 1.72 -12.30 -0.88
C LYS A 49 0.41 -12.54 -1.61
N TYR A 50 -0.13 -13.74 -1.48
CA TYR A 50 -1.43 -14.13 -2.03
C TYR A 50 -2.37 -14.37 -0.84
N TYR A 51 -3.55 -13.76 -0.88
CA TYR A 51 -4.51 -13.76 0.22
C TYR A 51 -5.73 -14.63 -0.06
N ASP A 52 -5.82 -15.21 -1.26
CA ASP A 52 -6.89 -16.12 -1.63
C ASP A 52 -6.36 -17.43 -2.25
N ASP A 53 -7.28 -18.37 -2.44
CA ASP A 53 -7.00 -19.69 -3.02
C ASP A 53 -7.06 -19.67 -4.56
N THR A 54 -7.01 -18.50 -5.22
CA THR A 54 -7.02 -18.44 -6.69
C THR A 54 -5.77 -19.08 -7.28
N PHE A 55 -4.62 -18.93 -6.60
CA PHE A 55 -3.34 -19.50 -7.00
C PHE A 55 -2.72 -20.32 -5.84
N PRO A 56 -3.23 -21.53 -5.55
CA PRO A 56 -2.83 -22.32 -4.38
C PRO A 56 -1.39 -22.84 -4.50
N ASN A 57 -0.91 -23.04 -5.73
CA ASN A 57 0.38 -23.65 -5.99
C ASN A 57 1.44 -22.59 -6.35
N THR A 58 2.64 -22.70 -5.80
CA THR A 58 3.78 -21.81 -6.17
C THR A 58 4.08 -21.84 -7.66
N LYS A 59 3.85 -22.97 -8.35
CA LYS A 59 4.03 -23.09 -9.79
C LYS A 59 3.07 -22.20 -10.57
N GLU A 60 1.80 -22.15 -10.16
CA GLU A 60 0.76 -21.33 -10.80
C GLU A 60 0.99 -19.85 -10.52
N GLN A 61 1.35 -19.48 -9.28
CA GLN A 61 1.72 -18.11 -8.92
C GLN A 61 2.88 -17.59 -9.79
N LYS A 62 3.95 -18.39 -9.97
CA LYS A 62 5.09 -18.01 -10.81
C LYS A 62 4.71 -17.90 -12.29
N ALA A 63 3.79 -18.75 -12.77
CA ALA A 63 3.29 -18.65 -14.14
C ALA A 63 2.48 -17.36 -14.35
N PHE A 64 1.60 -17.03 -13.39
CA PHE A 64 0.83 -15.80 -13.37
C PHE A 64 1.74 -14.56 -13.36
N GLU A 65 2.70 -14.49 -12.44
CA GLU A 65 3.68 -13.39 -12.33
C GLU A 65 4.44 -13.16 -13.63
N LYS A 66 4.94 -14.24 -14.24
CA LYS A 66 5.66 -14.15 -15.51
C LYS A 66 4.78 -13.63 -16.65
N ASN A 67 3.54 -14.09 -16.71
CA ASN A 67 2.59 -13.63 -17.73
C ASN A 67 2.17 -12.17 -17.52
N LEU A 68 1.94 -11.78 -16.27
CA LEU A 68 1.62 -10.42 -15.88
C LEU A 68 2.77 -9.48 -16.25
N PHE A 69 3.99 -9.81 -15.85
CA PHE A 69 5.20 -9.05 -16.19
C PHE A 69 5.36 -8.88 -17.70
N ASN A 70 5.20 -9.95 -18.49
CA ASN A 70 5.29 -9.89 -19.94
C ASN A 70 4.31 -8.89 -20.56
N LYS A 71 3.12 -8.74 -19.99
CA LYS A 71 2.11 -7.78 -20.46
C LYS A 71 2.38 -6.35 -19.99
N THR A 72 2.92 -6.17 -18.78
CA THR A 72 3.07 -4.84 -18.18
C THR A 72 4.41 -4.17 -18.45
N HIS A 73 5.50 -4.93 -18.65
CA HIS A 73 6.85 -4.33 -18.76
C HIS A 73 7.04 -3.39 -19.96
N ARG A 74 6.23 -3.54 -21.02
CA ARG A 74 6.24 -2.67 -22.21
C ARG A 74 5.10 -1.67 -22.25
N ALA A 75 4.15 -1.79 -21.32
CA ALA A 75 2.95 -0.98 -21.33
C ALA A 75 3.10 0.20 -20.37
N ASN A 76 2.85 1.41 -20.88
CA ASN A 76 2.76 2.63 -20.09
C ASN A 76 1.35 2.80 -19.48
N ALA A 77 0.76 1.71 -19.00
CA ALA A 77 -0.51 1.73 -18.29
C ALA A 77 -0.26 1.63 -16.79
N GLU A 78 -1.24 2.06 -15.99
CA GLU A 78 -1.21 1.86 -14.52
C GLU A 78 -2.15 0.71 -14.11
N ILE A 79 -3.10 0.35 -14.98
CA ILE A 79 -4.16 -0.63 -14.70
C ILE A 79 -4.31 -1.56 -15.91
N ILE A 80 -4.43 -2.85 -15.65
CA ILE A 80 -4.70 -3.89 -16.66
C ILE A 80 -5.66 -4.94 -16.11
N MET A 81 -6.59 -5.38 -16.95
CA MET A 81 -7.39 -6.56 -16.68
C MET A 81 -6.70 -7.80 -17.24
N PHE A 82 -6.42 -8.79 -16.40
CA PHE A 82 -5.73 -10.00 -16.79
C PHE A 82 -6.31 -11.23 -16.09
N GLU A 83 -6.64 -12.28 -16.85
CA GLU A 83 -7.23 -13.54 -16.33
C GLU A 83 -8.49 -13.35 -15.47
N GLY A 84 -9.30 -12.32 -15.78
CA GLY A 84 -10.49 -12.00 -15.00
C GLY A 84 -10.20 -11.35 -13.65
N LEU A 85 -8.98 -10.82 -13.48
CA LEU A 85 -8.55 -10.03 -12.33
C LEU A 85 -8.19 -8.61 -12.76
N THR A 86 -8.39 -7.67 -11.85
CA THR A 86 -7.97 -6.29 -12.03
C THR A 86 -6.61 -6.12 -11.38
N CYS A 87 -5.60 -5.77 -12.17
CA CYS A 87 -4.23 -5.59 -11.72
C CYS A 87 -3.85 -4.13 -11.87
N VAL A 88 -3.47 -3.49 -10.77
CA VAL A 88 -2.88 -2.15 -10.78
C VAL A 88 -1.39 -2.30 -10.55
N TYR A 89 -0.59 -1.57 -11.32
CA TYR A 89 0.85 -1.68 -11.26
C TYR A 89 1.58 -0.35 -11.44
N LYS A 90 2.80 -0.31 -10.91
CA LYS A 90 3.69 0.85 -10.98
C LYS A 90 5.12 0.37 -11.13
N SER A 91 5.83 0.93 -12.10
CA SER A 91 7.26 0.67 -12.29
C SER A 91 8.10 1.82 -11.74
N ASN A 92 9.26 1.48 -11.17
CA ASN A 92 10.29 2.44 -10.77
C ASN A 92 11.65 1.80 -11.01
N VAL A 93 12.47 2.44 -11.86
CA VAL A 93 13.81 1.97 -12.24
C VAL A 93 13.78 0.51 -12.71
N ASP A 94 14.14 -0.44 -11.85
CA ASP A 94 14.25 -1.87 -12.11
C ASP A 94 13.27 -2.72 -11.28
N LEU A 95 12.27 -2.08 -10.68
CA LEU A 95 11.25 -2.68 -9.83
C LEU A 95 9.85 -2.45 -10.37
N PHE A 96 9.01 -3.48 -10.25
CA PHE A 96 7.61 -3.47 -10.64
C PHE A 96 6.74 -3.87 -9.45
N PHE A 97 5.89 -2.94 -9.02
CA PHE A 97 4.96 -3.11 -7.92
C PHE A 97 3.58 -3.46 -8.48
N TYR A 98 2.93 -4.45 -7.88
CA TYR A 98 1.63 -4.96 -8.32
C TYR A 98 0.68 -5.10 -7.13
N VAL A 99 -0.57 -4.71 -7.36
CA VAL A 99 -1.72 -5.01 -6.51
C VAL A 99 -2.79 -5.64 -7.38
N VAL A 100 -3.27 -6.81 -6.97
CA VAL A 100 -4.26 -7.60 -7.72
C VAL A 100 -5.53 -7.70 -6.91
N GLY A 101 -6.65 -7.35 -7.53
CA GLY A 101 -8.00 -7.50 -6.99
C GLY A 101 -8.91 -8.29 -7.92
N SER A 102 -10.16 -8.50 -7.51
CA SER A 102 -11.17 -9.13 -8.37
C SER A 102 -11.50 -8.23 -9.58
N SER A 103 -12.04 -8.79 -10.66
CA SER A 103 -12.53 -8.01 -11.81
C SER A 103 -13.62 -6.99 -11.46
N MET A 104 -14.32 -7.22 -10.35
CA MET A 104 -15.41 -6.38 -9.88
C MET A 104 -14.96 -5.33 -8.85
N GLU A 105 -13.70 -5.37 -8.41
CA GLU A 105 -13.20 -4.44 -7.40
C GLU A 105 -12.99 -3.04 -7.98
N ASN A 106 -13.10 -2.03 -7.12
CA ASN A 106 -12.85 -0.65 -7.52
C ASN A 106 -11.35 -0.41 -7.72
N GLU A 107 -10.97 -0.16 -8.98
CA GLU A 107 -9.60 0.18 -9.40
C GLU A 107 -8.98 1.32 -8.59
N LEU A 108 -9.77 2.32 -8.17
CA LEU A 108 -9.28 3.45 -7.37
C LEU A 108 -8.82 3.01 -5.97
N ILE A 109 -9.50 2.02 -5.37
CA ILE A 109 -9.10 1.48 -4.07
C ILE A 109 -7.77 0.73 -4.23
N LEU A 110 -7.65 -0.13 -5.26
CA LEU A 110 -6.42 -0.86 -5.55
C LEU A 110 -5.25 0.09 -5.86
N SER A 111 -5.51 1.18 -6.59
CA SER A 111 -4.52 2.23 -6.87
C SER A 111 -4.11 2.98 -5.61
N SER A 112 -5.04 3.28 -4.70
CA SER A 112 -4.71 3.88 -3.40
C SER A 112 -3.80 2.97 -2.58
N VAL A 113 -4.08 1.67 -2.54
CA VAL A 113 -3.25 0.67 -1.84
C VAL A 113 -1.86 0.56 -2.47
N LEU A 114 -1.78 0.51 -3.80
CA LEU A 114 -0.51 0.47 -4.51
C LEU A 114 0.35 1.72 -4.24
N ASN A 115 -0.26 2.90 -4.29
CA ASN A 115 0.44 4.16 -4.01
C ASN A 115 0.90 4.22 -2.54
N ALA A 116 0.04 3.85 -1.59
CA ALA A 116 0.41 3.78 -0.18
C ALA A 116 1.60 2.82 0.04
N PHE A 117 1.58 1.66 -0.61
CA PHE A 117 2.66 0.68 -0.51
C PHE A 117 3.97 1.20 -1.10
N TYR A 118 3.93 1.74 -2.32
CA TYR A 118 5.09 2.31 -2.99
C TYR A 118 5.68 3.49 -2.20
N ASP A 119 4.84 4.40 -1.72
CA ASP A 119 5.30 5.56 -0.95
C ASP A 119 5.89 5.15 0.40
N SER A 120 5.31 4.13 1.05
CA SER A 120 5.87 3.57 2.29
C SER A 120 7.27 3.00 2.07
N ILE A 121 7.44 2.20 1.01
CA ILE A 121 8.74 1.63 0.64
C ILE A 121 9.72 2.74 0.25
N SER A 122 9.27 3.74 -0.50
CA SER A 122 10.09 4.90 -0.85
C SER A 122 10.59 5.64 0.39
N GLN A 123 9.76 5.80 1.41
CA GLN A 123 10.18 6.41 2.69
C GLN A 123 11.20 5.53 3.43
N ILE A 124 10.95 4.22 3.54
CA ILE A 124 11.87 3.25 4.18
C ILE A 124 13.24 3.27 3.49
N LEU A 125 13.25 3.29 2.15
CA LEU A 125 14.46 3.29 1.32
C LEU A 125 15.06 4.68 1.08
N ARG A 126 14.60 5.72 1.81
CA ARG A 126 15.10 7.10 1.69
C ARG A 126 15.09 7.63 0.26
N LYS A 127 14.01 7.33 -0.48
CA LYS A 127 13.74 7.68 -1.88
C LYS A 127 14.62 6.98 -2.92
N ASN A 128 15.47 6.03 -2.53
CA ASN A 128 16.25 5.20 -3.45
C ASN A 128 15.55 3.84 -3.68
N VAL A 129 14.53 3.82 -4.55
CA VAL A 129 13.72 2.63 -4.81
C VAL A 129 14.34 1.83 -5.96
N GLU A 130 15.39 1.08 -5.65
CA GLU A 130 16.07 0.16 -6.58
C GLU A 130 16.21 -1.23 -5.96
N LYS A 131 16.41 -2.27 -6.80
CA LYS A 131 16.51 -3.67 -6.34
C LYS A 131 17.50 -3.87 -5.21
N ARG A 132 18.68 -3.24 -5.27
CA ARG A 132 19.71 -3.40 -4.23
C ARG A 132 19.22 -2.87 -2.88
N ALA A 133 18.76 -1.63 -2.84
CA ALA A 133 18.27 -1.00 -1.62
C ALA A 133 17.06 -1.75 -1.02
N LEU A 134 16.18 -2.26 -1.88
CA LEU A 134 15.03 -3.07 -1.46
C LEU A 134 15.44 -4.39 -0.81
N LEU A 135 16.43 -5.09 -1.38
CA LEU A 135 16.96 -6.33 -0.80
C LEU A 135 17.69 -6.10 0.53
N ASP A 136 18.41 -4.98 0.66
CA ASP A 136 19.10 -4.62 1.90
C ASP A 136 18.12 -4.31 3.06
N ASN A 137 16.86 -3.96 2.76
CA ASN A 137 15.82 -3.63 3.75
C ASN A 137 14.58 -4.52 3.62
N LEU A 138 14.75 -5.76 3.16
CA LEU A 138 13.64 -6.63 2.80
C LEU A 138 12.69 -6.93 3.97
N ASP A 139 13.23 -7.05 5.19
CA ASP A 139 12.45 -7.29 6.40
C ASP A 139 11.44 -6.15 6.67
N ALA A 140 11.89 -4.90 6.53
CA ALA A 140 11.03 -3.72 6.68
C ALA A 140 9.96 -3.66 5.58
N VAL A 141 10.28 -4.11 4.36
CA VAL A 141 9.33 -4.17 3.25
C VAL A 141 8.26 -5.25 3.50
N PHE A 142 8.62 -6.40 4.06
CA PHE A 142 7.65 -7.43 4.45
C PHE A 142 6.69 -6.92 5.53
N LEU A 143 7.22 -6.24 6.55
CA LEU A 143 6.42 -5.61 7.60
C LEU A 143 5.50 -4.53 7.04
N ALA A 144 5.98 -3.70 6.12
CA ALA A 144 5.15 -2.69 5.46
C ALA A 144 3.99 -3.31 4.69
N ALA A 145 4.20 -4.47 4.05
CA ALA A 145 3.14 -5.21 3.39
C ALA A 145 2.12 -5.80 4.38
N ASP A 146 2.55 -6.24 5.57
CA ASP A 146 1.64 -6.73 6.64
C ASP A 146 0.80 -5.60 7.25
N GLU A 147 1.38 -4.42 7.46
CA GLU A 147 0.63 -3.27 7.99
C GLU A 147 -0.35 -2.68 6.95
N LEU A 148 -0.10 -2.91 5.67
CA LEU A 148 -0.97 -2.48 4.57
C LEU A 148 -2.22 -3.36 4.44
N CYS A 149 -2.04 -4.68 4.47
CA CYS A 149 -3.11 -5.65 4.18
C CYS A 149 -2.91 -6.95 4.96
N ASP A 150 -4.00 -7.47 5.53
CA ASP A 150 -4.03 -8.77 6.20
C ASP A 150 -5.22 -9.59 5.71
N GLY A 151 -4.97 -10.83 5.29
CA GLY A 151 -5.99 -11.74 4.77
C GLY A 151 -6.82 -11.18 3.61
N GLY A 152 -6.28 -10.24 2.83
CA GLY A 152 -6.98 -9.58 1.71
C GLY A 152 -7.82 -8.37 2.11
N VAL A 153 -7.85 -8.03 3.39
CA VAL A 153 -8.50 -6.83 3.94
C VAL A 153 -7.47 -5.72 4.08
N ILE A 154 -7.79 -4.55 3.55
CA ILE A 154 -6.94 -3.36 3.65
C ILE A 154 -6.99 -2.84 5.09
N LEU A 155 -5.84 -2.80 5.75
CA LEU A 155 -5.71 -2.30 7.12
C LEU A 155 -5.36 -0.81 7.15
N GLU A 156 -4.40 -0.42 6.31
CA GLU A 156 -3.92 0.96 6.22
C GLU A 156 -3.74 1.37 4.77
N ALA A 157 -4.06 2.63 4.47
CA ALA A 157 -3.90 3.23 3.14
C ALA A 157 -3.11 4.56 3.18
N ASP A 158 -2.52 4.91 4.32
CA ASP A 158 -1.63 6.05 4.48
C ASP A 158 -0.18 5.59 4.69
N SER A 159 0.73 6.08 3.86
CA SER A 159 2.12 5.63 3.86
C SER A 159 2.88 6.04 5.13
N ASN A 160 2.59 7.21 5.69
CA ASN A 160 3.25 7.67 6.91
C ASN A 160 2.87 6.78 8.11
N SER A 161 1.59 6.41 8.18
CA SER A 161 1.06 5.53 9.22
C SER A 161 1.69 4.13 9.15
N ILE A 162 1.83 3.57 7.94
CA ILE A 162 2.51 2.29 7.72
C ILE A 162 3.97 2.37 8.19
N VAL A 163 4.72 3.38 7.75
CA VAL A 163 6.15 3.56 8.10
C VAL A 163 6.35 3.72 9.60
N GLN A 164 5.48 4.45 10.28
CA GLN A 164 5.52 4.62 11.74
C GLN A 164 5.35 3.28 12.47
N LYS A 165 4.42 2.43 12.02
CA LYS A 165 4.21 1.10 12.63
C LYS A 165 5.38 0.15 12.37
N VAL A 166 5.97 0.21 11.17
CA VAL A 166 7.15 -0.58 10.81
C VAL A 166 8.40 -0.15 11.61
N ALA A 167 8.59 1.16 11.82
CA ALA A 167 9.75 1.70 12.52
C ALA A 167 9.85 1.24 13.98
N ILE A 168 8.72 1.00 14.66
CA ILE A 168 8.69 0.52 16.05
C ILE A 168 9.25 -0.91 16.17
N ARG A 169 9.32 -1.68 15.08
CA ARG A 169 9.81 -3.07 15.07
C ARG A 169 11.29 -3.21 14.66
N ASN A 170 11.93 -2.15 14.17
CA ASN A 170 13.36 -2.14 13.86
C ASN A 170 14.12 -1.50 15.04
N ASP A 171 14.42 -2.31 16.07
CA ASP A 171 15.28 -1.95 17.20
C ASP A 171 16.73 -1.73 16.73
N ASP A 172 17.01 -0.62 16.05
CA ASP A 172 18.36 -0.08 15.80
C ASP A 172 18.37 1.45 15.55
N ILE A 173 17.28 2.14 15.90
CA ILE A 173 17.21 3.61 15.82
C ILE A 173 16.91 4.13 17.23
N PRO A 174 17.83 4.86 17.89
CA PRO A 174 17.59 5.38 19.23
C PRO A 174 16.31 6.23 19.25
N LEU A 175 15.29 5.71 19.92
CA LEU A 175 13.94 6.27 20.09
C LEU A 175 13.95 7.67 20.77
N GLY A 176 15.09 8.12 21.28
CA GLY A 176 15.25 9.38 22.01
C GLY A 176 15.26 10.65 21.15
N GLU A 177 15.58 10.57 19.85
CA GLU A 177 15.77 11.79 19.02
C GLU A 177 14.63 12.08 18.04
N GLN A 178 13.84 11.07 17.64
CA GLN A 178 12.86 11.24 16.55
C GLN A 178 11.63 12.05 16.95
N THR A 179 11.16 11.92 18.20
CA THR A 179 9.96 12.64 18.66
C THR A 179 10.18 14.15 18.70
N MET A 180 11.35 14.60 19.17
CA MET A 180 11.64 16.02 19.28
C MET A 180 12.00 16.65 17.94
N ALA A 181 12.76 15.96 17.08
CA ALA A 181 13.13 16.48 15.76
C ALA A 181 11.94 16.55 14.78
N GLN A 182 11.02 15.57 14.81
CA GLN A 182 9.83 15.58 13.97
C GLN A 182 8.77 16.58 14.46
N ILE A 183 8.63 16.75 15.78
CA ILE A 183 7.79 17.82 16.34
C ILE A 183 8.40 19.19 16.04
N THR A 184 9.72 19.36 16.18
CA THR A 184 10.39 20.64 15.88
C THR A 184 10.39 20.95 14.38
N SER A 185 10.50 19.97 13.49
CA SER A 185 10.40 20.23 12.04
C SER A 185 8.96 20.52 11.63
N LYS A 186 7.96 19.76 12.11
CA LYS A 186 6.56 19.94 11.74
C LYS A 186 5.93 21.18 12.36
N TYR A 187 6.20 21.46 13.64
CA TYR A 187 5.69 22.65 14.34
C TYR A 187 6.63 23.84 14.23
N GLY A 188 7.95 23.65 14.31
CA GLY A 188 8.91 24.76 14.24
C GLY A 188 8.95 25.44 12.87
N GLN A 189 8.74 24.70 11.77
CA GLN A 189 8.65 25.29 10.43
C GLN A 189 7.33 26.06 10.21
N GLN A 190 6.24 25.64 10.84
CA GLN A 190 4.98 26.41 10.88
C GLN A 190 5.11 27.67 11.75
N VAL A 191 5.79 27.56 12.89
CA VAL A 191 6.03 28.70 13.78
C VAL A 191 6.95 29.72 13.11
N SER A 192 8.06 29.30 12.47
CA SER A 192 8.97 30.23 11.79
C SER A 192 8.29 30.96 10.62
N ALA A 193 7.53 30.23 9.80
CA ALA A 193 6.77 30.80 8.69
C ALA A 193 5.66 31.75 9.16
N ALA A 194 5.02 31.47 10.30
CA ALA A 194 4.03 32.36 10.89
C ALA A 194 4.68 33.64 11.45
N THR A 195 5.83 33.54 12.15
CA THR A 195 6.56 34.72 12.64
C THR A 195 7.10 35.60 11.52
N ASP A 196 7.61 35.01 10.44
CA ASP A 196 8.12 35.77 9.29
C ASP A 196 7.00 36.55 8.58
N ARG A 197 5.82 35.94 8.44
CA ARG A 197 4.64 36.61 7.87
C ARG A 197 4.15 37.77 8.74
N VAL A 198 4.10 37.59 10.06
CA VAL A 198 3.68 38.64 11.00
C VAL A 198 4.70 39.79 11.01
N LEU A 199 6.00 39.47 11.03
CA LEU A 199 7.06 40.48 11.01
C LEU A 199 7.08 41.27 9.70
N GLN A 200 6.84 40.61 8.56
CA GLN A 200 6.77 41.28 7.27
C GLN A 200 5.53 42.18 7.17
N SER A 201 4.37 41.72 7.66
CA SER A 201 3.16 42.55 7.74
C SER A 201 3.35 43.79 8.62
N ALA A 202 4.03 43.65 9.75
CA ALA A 202 4.34 44.78 10.64
C ALA A 202 5.30 45.79 9.99
N LYS A 203 6.33 45.31 9.25
CA LYS A 203 7.25 46.18 8.50
C LYS A 203 6.52 47.01 7.44
N ASP A 204 5.60 46.38 6.70
CA ASP A 204 4.82 47.06 5.67
C ASP A 204 3.88 48.11 6.29
N GLN A 205 3.21 47.78 7.41
CA GLN A 205 2.37 48.76 8.12
C GLN A 205 3.15 49.99 8.60
N ILE A 206 4.38 49.81 9.11
CA ILE A 206 5.25 50.92 9.53
C ILE A 206 5.64 51.77 8.32
N LYS A 207 5.99 51.14 7.18
CA LYS A 207 6.34 51.85 5.95
C LYS A 207 5.22 52.77 5.45
N TRP A 208 3.96 52.30 5.52
CA TRP A 208 2.80 53.11 5.13
C TRP A 208 2.46 54.22 6.14
N SER A 209 2.75 54.02 7.42
CA SER A 209 2.53 55.04 8.45
C SER A 209 3.49 56.24 8.38
N LEU A 210 4.66 56.07 7.74
CA LEU A 210 5.68 57.11 7.58
C LEU A 210 5.52 57.94 6.29
N LEU A 211 4.58 57.56 5.41
CA LEU A 211 4.30 58.23 4.14
C LEU A 211 3.06 59.15 4.21
N LYS A 212 2.63 59.52 5.41
CA LYS A 212 1.53 60.45 5.69
C LYS A 212 2.04 61.60 6.56
#